data_AF-A0A939DUI7-F1
#
_entry.id   AF-A0A939DUI7-F1
#
_cell.length_a   1.000
_cell.length_b   1.000
_cell.length_c   1.000
_cell.angle_alpha   90.00
_cell.angle_beta   90.00
_cell.angle_gamma   90.00
#
_symmetry.space_group_name_H-M   'P 1'
#
loop_
_entity.id
_entity.type
_entity.pdbx_description
1 polymer ?
#
loop_
_entity_poly.entity_id
_entity_poly.type
_entity_poly.pdbx_seq_one_letter_code
_entity_poly.pdbx_strand_id
1 'polypeptide(L)'
;KGRRVTVSDLVIPLQELATLTDSGVALIDAVKALAQNDEHPNLAKGFMSIASRIEGGESFSSAIKASSLPFPGYVAHLVSAGELGGQLSQAL
;
A
#
# COMPACT_ATOMS: atom_id res chain seq x y z
N LYS A 1 6.84 1.16 -21.78
CA LYS A 1 7.41 0.05 -20.98
C LYS A 1 7.91 0.65 -19.67
N GLY A 2 7.26 0.34 -18.54
CA GLY A 2 7.68 0.89 -17.23
C GLY A 2 8.89 0.13 -16.67
N ARG A 3 9.79 0.83 -15.96
CA ARG A 3 10.92 0.21 -15.24
C ARG A 3 10.41 -0.77 -14.17
N ARG A 4 11.25 -1.74 -13.77
CA ARG A 4 10.89 -2.69 -12.71
C ARG A 4 10.81 -1.94 -11.37
N VAL A 5 9.76 -2.20 -10.59
CA VAL A 5 9.66 -1.66 -9.23
C VAL A 5 10.69 -2.36 -8.34
N THR A 6 11.41 -1.57 -7.54
CA THR A 6 12.34 -2.05 -6.52
C THR A 6 11.81 -1.75 -5.12
N VAL A 7 12.42 -2.35 -4.09
CA VAL A 7 12.04 -2.07 -2.70
C VAL A 7 12.21 -0.58 -2.36
N SER A 8 13.26 0.06 -2.89
CA SER A 8 13.52 1.49 -2.66
C SER A 8 12.42 2.39 -3.24
N ASP A 9 11.75 1.97 -4.30
CA ASP A 9 10.63 2.71 -4.90
C ASP A 9 9.36 2.67 -4.03
N LEU A 10 9.31 1.79 -3.02
CA LEU A 10 8.17 1.69 -2.09
C LEU A 10 8.29 2.62 -0.88
N VAL A 11 9.49 3.16 -0.62
CA VAL A 11 9.75 3.95 0.61
C VAL A 11 8.89 5.20 0.67
N ILE A 12 8.91 6.02 -0.38
CA ILE A 12 8.13 7.27 -0.43
C ILE A 12 6.61 6.99 -0.40
N PRO A 13 6.05 6.09 -1.23
CA PRO A 13 4.64 5.74 -1.16
C PRO A 13 4.18 5.22 0.22
N LEU A 14 5.02 4.44 0.92
CA LEU A 14 4.65 3.96 2.25
C LEU A 14 4.65 5.07 3.30
N GLN A 15 5.59 6.02 3.21
CA GLN A 15 5.60 7.21 4.07
C GLN A 15 4.38 8.12 3.80
N GLU A 16 4.02 8.31 2.53
CA GLU A 16 2.80 9.02 2.14
C GLU A 16 1.55 8.32 2.67
N LEU A 17 1.48 6.98 2.55
CA LEU A 17 0.37 6.19 3.08
C LEU A 17 0.25 6.34 4.60
N ALA A 18 1.37 6.25 5.33
CA ALA A 18 1.43 6.44 6.77
C ALA A 18 0.95 7.84 7.15
N THR A 19 1.41 8.88 6.45
CA THR A 19 1.02 10.28 6.70
C THR A 19 -0.47 10.51 6.48
N LEU A 20 -1.01 10.00 5.36
CA LEU A 20 -2.43 10.15 5.04
C LEU A 20 -3.31 9.42 6.06
N THR A 21 -2.96 8.17 6.40
CA THR A 21 -3.72 7.39 7.38
C THR A 21 -3.63 7.97 8.79
N ASP A 22 -2.47 8.52 9.18
CA ASP A 22 -2.30 9.24 10.46
C ASP A 22 -3.16 10.51 10.52
N SER A 23 -3.34 11.18 9.38
CA SER A 23 -4.22 12.35 9.24
C SER A 23 -5.72 12.00 9.23
N GLY A 24 -6.07 10.72 9.42
CA GLY A 24 -7.45 10.25 9.41
C GLY A 24 -8.05 10.01 8.02
N VAL A 25 -7.23 10.06 6.96
CA VAL A 25 -7.69 9.68 5.61
C VAL A 25 -7.96 8.18 5.60
N ALA A 26 -9.11 7.78 5.05
CA ALA A 26 -9.45 6.38 4.94
C ALA A 26 -8.39 5.64 4.11
N LEU A 27 -8.01 4.44 4.55
CA LEU A 27 -6.96 3.64 3.92
C LEU A 27 -7.19 3.47 2.41
N ILE A 28 -8.42 3.17 2.01
CA ILE A 28 -8.76 2.99 0.60
C ILE A 28 -8.50 4.26 -0.23
N ASP A 29 -8.79 5.44 0.32
CA ASP A 29 -8.58 6.72 -0.37
C ASP A 29 -7.09 7.04 -0.47
N ALA A 30 -6.33 6.75 0.60
CA ALA A 30 -4.89 6.92 0.61
C ALA A 30 -4.20 5.99 -0.41
N VAL A 31 -4.59 4.71 -0.49
CA VAL A 31 -4.08 3.77 -1.51
C VAL A 31 -4.46 4.22 -2.92
N LYS A 32 -5.69 4.74 -3.13
CA LYS A 32 -6.11 5.28 -4.43
C LYS A 32 -5.30 6.51 -4.84
N ALA A 33 -4.94 7.38 -3.90
CA ALA A 33 -4.07 8.51 -4.17
C ALA A 33 -2.70 8.04 -4.71
N LEU A 34 -2.11 7.00 -4.09
CA LEU A 34 -0.86 6.40 -4.57
C LEU A 34 -1.01 5.69 -5.93
N ALA A 35 -2.19 5.15 -6.22
CA ALA A 35 -2.50 4.53 -7.51
C ALA A 35 -2.59 5.54 -8.67
N GLN A 36 -2.73 6.84 -8.38
CA GLN A 36 -2.72 7.92 -9.37
C GLN A 36 -1.32 8.48 -9.66
N ASN A 37 -0.26 7.92 -9.03
CA ASN A 37 1.10 8.39 -9.24
C ASN A 37 1.62 8.05 -10.65
N ASP A 38 1.81 9.07 -11.49
CA ASP A 38 2.21 8.93 -12.89
C ASP A 38 3.71 8.66 -13.10
N GLU A 39 4.57 8.86 -12.08
CA GLU A 39 6.02 8.71 -12.23
C GLU A 39 6.45 7.26 -12.46
N HIS A 40 5.67 6.30 -11.96
CA HIS A 40 6.01 4.88 -12.06
C HIS A 40 4.79 4.02 -12.41
N PRO A 41 4.49 3.79 -13.70
CA PRO A 41 3.28 3.09 -14.13
C PRO A 41 3.08 1.68 -13.55
N ASN A 42 4.16 0.93 -13.29
CA ASN A 42 4.07 -0.39 -12.65
C ASN A 42 3.76 -0.30 -11.14
N LEU A 43 4.17 0.80 -10.48
CA LEU A 43 3.89 1.06 -9.07
C LEU A 43 2.41 1.46 -8.92
N ALA A 44 1.94 2.38 -9.77
CA ALA A 44 0.54 2.77 -9.88
C ALA A 44 -0.38 1.56 -10.10
N LYS A 45 -0.03 0.67 -11.04
CA LYS A 45 -0.76 -0.60 -11.27
C LYS A 45 -0.79 -1.50 -10.03
N GLY A 46 0.32 -1.58 -9.30
CA GLY A 46 0.39 -2.34 -8.05
C GLY A 46 -0.57 -1.79 -7.00
N PHE A 47 -0.54 -0.48 -6.75
CA PHE A 47 -1.46 0.18 -5.82
C PHE A 47 -2.92 0.11 -6.28
N MET A 48 -3.18 0.22 -7.59
CA MET A 48 -4.53 0.04 -8.14
C MET A 48 -5.06 -1.38 -7.92
N SER A 49 -4.21 -2.40 -8.07
CA SER A 49 -4.57 -3.78 -7.72
C SER A 49 -4.85 -3.95 -6.23
N ILE A 50 -4.11 -3.27 -5.36
CA ILE A 50 -4.34 -3.30 -3.91
C ILE A 50 -5.68 -2.63 -3.57
N ALA A 51 -5.95 -1.44 -4.12
CA ALA A 51 -7.19 -0.72 -3.91
C ALA A 51 -8.41 -1.57 -4.29
N SER A 52 -8.39 -2.19 -5.47
CA SER A 52 -9.49 -3.03 -5.95
C SER A 52 -9.76 -4.24 -5.03
N ARG A 53 -8.72 -4.82 -4.42
CA ARG A 53 -8.88 -5.93 -3.46
C ARG A 53 -9.50 -5.48 -2.15
N ILE A 54 -9.08 -4.33 -1.64
CA ILE A 54 -9.65 -3.73 -0.43
C ILE A 54 -11.13 -3.36 -0.66
N GLU A 55 -11.47 -2.79 -1.80
CA GLU A 55 -12.88 -2.54 -2.19
C GLU A 55 -13.69 -3.83 -2.29
N GLY A 56 -13.05 -4.93 -2.69
CA GLY A 56 -13.63 -6.28 -2.69
C GLY A 56 -13.77 -6.91 -1.30
N GLY A 57 -13.33 -6.23 -0.23
CA GLY A 57 -13.42 -6.69 1.15
C GLY A 57 -12.22 -7.48 1.67
N GLU A 58 -11.12 -7.56 0.91
CA GLU A 58 -9.88 -8.13 1.43
C GLU A 58 -9.22 -7.18 2.46
N SER A 59 -8.54 -7.75 3.46
CA SER A 59 -7.66 -6.95 4.33
C SER A 59 -6.50 -6.34 3.53
N PHE A 60 -5.97 -5.21 3.97
CA PHE A 60 -4.84 -4.57 3.32
C PHE A 60 -3.59 -5.44 3.36
N SER A 61 -3.34 -6.14 4.47
CA SER A 61 -2.28 -7.15 4.57
C SER A 61 -2.40 -8.28 3.53
N SER A 62 -3.63 -8.73 3.22
CA SER A 62 -3.88 -9.74 2.19
C SER A 62 -3.68 -9.14 0.79
N ALA A 63 -4.18 -7.93 0.57
CA ALA A 63 -4.01 -7.21 -0.69
C ALA A 63 -2.53 -6.93 -1.03
N ILE A 64 -1.72 -6.56 -0.04
CA ILE A 64 -0.26 -6.41 -0.17
C ILE A 64 0.38 -7.73 -0.61
N LYS A 65 0.07 -8.84 0.07
CA LYS A 65 0.63 -10.17 -0.25
C LYS A 65 0.28 -10.62 -1.66
N ALA A 66 -0.92 -10.28 -2.13
CA ALA A 66 -1.40 -10.64 -3.46
C ALA A 66 -0.99 -9.65 -4.56
N SER A 67 -0.32 -8.54 -4.19
CA SER A 67 0.15 -7.53 -5.15
C SER A 67 1.42 -7.97 -5.87
N SER A 68 1.72 -7.34 -7.01
CA SER A 68 2.97 -7.54 -7.75
C SER A 68 4.12 -6.66 -7.26
N LEU A 69 3.89 -5.85 -6.22
CA LEU A 69 4.89 -4.96 -5.65
C LEU A 69 5.89 -5.76 -4.80
N PRO A 70 7.19 -5.41 -4.81
CA PRO A 70 8.23 -6.17 -4.15
C PRO A 70 8.29 -5.87 -2.64
N PHE A 71 7.17 -6.02 -1.92
CA PHE A 71 7.16 -5.86 -0.47
C PHE A 71 8.02 -6.94 0.19
N PRO A 72 8.91 -6.58 1.12
CA PRO A 72 9.55 -7.57 1.98
C PRO A 72 8.50 -8.40 2.74
N GLY A 73 8.73 -9.71 2.89
CA GLY A 73 7.72 -10.62 3.45
C GLY A 73 7.21 -10.23 4.84
N TYR A 74 8.03 -9.56 5.65
CA TYR A 74 7.63 -9.08 6.98
C TYR A 74 6.64 -7.91 6.94
N VAL A 75 6.58 -7.11 5.86
CA VAL A 75 5.70 -5.92 5.78
C VAL A 75 4.24 -6.31 5.93
N ALA A 76 3.81 -7.38 5.26
CA ALA A 76 2.42 -7.81 5.38
C ALA A 76 2.05 -8.31 6.78
N HIS A 77 3.03 -8.82 7.55
CA HIS A 77 2.82 -9.20 8.94
C HIS A 77 2.69 -7.98 9.85
N LEU A 78 3.52 -6.95 9.65
CA LEU A 78 3.42 -5.68 10.38
C LEU A 78 2.09 -4.97 10.09
N VAL A 79 1.72 -4.87 8.82
CA VAL A 79 0.43 -4.30 8.40
C VAL A 79 -0.73 -5.06 9.02
N SER A 80 -0.69 -6.39 9.02
CA SER A 80 -1.74 -7.20 9.65
C SER A 80 -1.88 -6.91 11.15
N ALA A 81 -0.76 -6.73 11.86
CA ALA A 81 -0.78 -6.36 13.28
C ALA A 81 -1.34 -4.93 13.49
N GLY A 82 -0.94 -3.99 12.62
CA GLY A 82 -1.45 -2.61 12.65
C GLY A 82 -2.94 -2.51 12.33
N GLU A 83 -3.44 -3.27 11.36
CA GLU A 83 -4.87 -3.35 11.02
C GLU A 83 -5.70 -3.86 12.20
N LEU A 84 -5.26 -4.93 12.86
CA LEU A 84 -5.97 -5.52 14.01
C LEU A 84 -5.92 -4.62 15.25
N GLY A 85 -4.80 -3.91 15.45
CA GLY A 85 -4.60 -3.00 16.58
C GLY A 85 -5.19 -1.61 16.37
N GLY A 86 -5.70 -1.28 15.17
CA GLY A 86 -6.14 0.08 14.82
C GLY A 86 -5.01 1.11 14.73
N GLN A 87 -3.76 0.65 14.58
CA GLN A 87 -2.54 1.48 14.55
C GLN A 87 -1.81 1.34 13.22
N LEU A 88 -2.56 1.33 12.11
CA LEU A 88 -2.00 1.09 10.78
C LEU A 88 -0.92 2.11 10.39
N SER A 89 -1.11 3.39 10.72
CA SER A 89 -0.13 4.45 10.43
C SER A 89 1.21 4.22 11.13
N GLN A 90 1.21 3.60 12.31
CA GLN A 90 2.43 3.29 13.06
C GLN A 90 3.12 2.00 12.58
N ALA A 91 2.39 1.13 11.88
CA ALA A 91 2.90 -0.12 11.34
C ALA A 91 3.53 0.02 9.94
N LEU A 92 3.26 1.15 9.26
CA LEU A 92 3.79 1.51 7.93
C LEU A 92 5.10 2.30 8.04
#